data_AF-A0A833W727-F1
#
_entry.id   AF-A0A833W727-F1
#
_cell.length_a   1.000
_cell.length_b   1.000
_cell.length_c   1.000
_cell.angle_alpha   90.00
_cell.angle_beta   90.00
_cell.angle_gamma   90.00
#
_symmetry.space_group_name_H-M   'P 1'
#
loop_
_entity.id
_entity.type
_entity.pdbx_description
1 polymer ?
#
loop_
_entity_poly.entity_id
_entity_poly.type
_entity_poly.pdbx_seq_one_letter_code
_entity_poly.pdbx_strand_id
1 'polypeptide(L)'
;MARKRMKVPSGERSTLSPTQRSTLIEVVSGALDNGAQIPWRNMVESSEFANLTYATLRREGKAVLRQLRQQGKVPIQAQSGPVNRRADEAEQALTEPKSFEDNEHVNELEALVVQKDDIIADRNRQIKALKQELNAVVSEAGEQFLEGEKLQKQVESLHHCISELSAIIAGKDVLLAEASAHYDKLKERIRQLVSE
;
A
#
# COMPACT_ATOMS: atom_id res chain seq x y z
N MET A 1 -39.58 -21.59 -13.74
CA MET A 1 -38.72 -20.74 -14.60
C MET A 1 -37.25 -21.07 -14.32
N ALA A 2 -36.72 -22.13 -14.96
CA ALA A 2 -35.35 -22.58 -14.76
C ALA A 2 -34.39 -21.73 -15.60
N ARG A 3 -33.45 -21.02 -14.97
CA ARG A 3 -32.41 -20.26 -15.65
C ARG A 3 -31.40 -21.24 -16.28
N LYS A 4 -31.43 -21.37 -17.61
CA LYS A 4 -30.42 -22.09 -18.40
C LYS A 4 -29.03 -21.50 -18.12
N ARG A 5 -28.13 -22.28 -17.51
CA ARG A 5 -26.69 -21.99 -17.52
C ARG A 5 -26.20 -22.17 -18.96
N MET A 6 -25.84 -21.07 -19.62
CA MET A 6 -25.15 -21.13 -20.90
C MET A 6 -23.76 -21.74 -20.70
N LYS A 7 -23.51 -22.83 -21.41
CA LYS A 7 -22.24 -23.51 -21.52
C LYS A 7 -21.39 -22.70 -22.50
N VAL A 8 -20.42 -21.95 -21.99
CA VAL A 8 -19.45 -21.22 -22.82
C VAL A 8 -18.56 -22.24 -23.53
N PRO A 9 -18.35 -22.14 -24.86
CA PRO A 9 -17.60 -23.12 -25.62
C PRO A 9 -16.13 -23.14 -25.18
N SER A 10 -15.68 -24.34 -24.81
CA SER A 10 -14.29 -24.68 -24.52
C SER A 10 -13.48 -24.60 -25.81
N GLY A 11 -12.86 -23.45 -26.05
CA GLY A 11 -11.99 -23.24 -27.21
C GLY A 11 -11.20 -21.94 -27.10
N GLU A 12 -10.74 -21.56 -25.90
CA GLU A 12 -9.87 -20.39 -25.74
C GLU A 12 -8.42 -20.83 -25.87
N ARG A 13 -7.79 -20.44 -26.99
CA ARG A 13 -6.33 -20.47 -27.18
C ARG A 13 -5.69 -19.80 -25.96
N SER A 14 -4.76 -20.49 -25.31
CA SER A 14 -4.01 -19.94 -24.18
C SER A 14 -3.50 -18.55 -24.53
N THR A 15 -3.82 -17.59 -23.68
CA THR A 15 -3.40 -16.18 -23.85
C THR A 15 -1.94 -15.95 -23.46
N LEU A 16 -1.27 -16.99 -22.95
CA LEU A 16 0.12 -16.98 -22.53
C LEU A 16 1.03 -17.44 -23.67
N SER A 17 2.19 -16.80 -23.80
CA SER A 17 3.28 -17.34 -24.62
C SER A 17 3.76 -18.68 -24.06
N PRO A 18 4.35 -19.55 -24.90
CA PRO A 18 4.87 -20.85 -24.45
C PRO A 18 5.86 -20.73 -23.28
N THR A 19 6.72 -19.71 -23.30
CA THR A 19 7.69 -19.42 -22.23
C THR A 19 6.98 -19.07 -20.92
N GLN A 20 6.00 -18.16 -20.97
CA GLN A 20 5.20 -17.79 -19.79
C GLN A 20 4.42 -18.96 -19.21
N ARG A 21 3.91 -19.85 -20.06
CA ARG A 21 3.21 -21.05 -19.62
C ARG A 21 4.15 -22.04 -18.93
N SER A 22 5.40 -22.15 -19.39
CA SER A 22 6.41 -23.00 -18.75
C SER A 22 6.75 -22.50 -17.35
N THR A 23 7.07 -21.20 -17.19
CA THR A 23 7.33 -20.62 -15.86
C THR A 23 6.12 -20.77 -14.94
N LEU A 24 4.91 -20.56 -15.46
CA LEU A 24 3.69 -20.72 -14.67
C LEU A 24 3.50 -22.16 -14.19
N ILE A 25 3.82 -23.16 -15.02
CA ILE A 25 3.79 -24.58 -14.62
C ILE A 25 4.82 -24.85 -13.52
N GLU A 26 6.02 -24.31 -13.63
CA GLU A 26 7.09 -24.49 -12.63
C GLU A 26 6.70 -23.90 -11.27
N VAL A 27 6.23 -22.65 -11.25
CA VAL A 27 5.79 -21.98 -10.02
C VAL A 27 4.60 -22.70 -9.38
N VAL A 28 3.62 -23.13 -10.18
CA VAL A 28 2.44 -23.84 -9.66
C VAL A 28 2.80 -25.24 -9.17
N SER A 29 3.72 -25.94 -9.84
CA SER A 29 4.17 -27.26 -9.41
C SER A 29 4.99 -27.18 -8.13
N GLY A 30 5.94 -26.23 -8.04
CA GLY A 30 6.72 -26.02 -6.82
C GLY A 30 5.86 -25.59 -5.62
N ALA A 31 4.80 -24.80 -5.85
CA ALA A 31 3.84 -24.48 -4.81
C ALA A 31 2.99 -25.69 -4.38
N LEU A 32 2.63 -26.56 -5.32
CA LEU A 32 1.87 -27.78 -5.04
C LEU A 32 2.73 -28.80 -4.26
N ASP A 33 3.99 -28.97 -4.63
CA ASP A 33 4.93 -29.90 -4.00
C ASP A 33 5.27 -29.48 -2.55
N ASN A 34 5.34 -28.17 -2.29
CA ASN A 34 5.65 -27.61 -0.96
C ASN A 34 4.40 -27.26 -0.13
N GLY A 35 3.19 -27.49 -0.65
CA GLY A 35 1.94 -27.07 -0.01
C GLY A 35 1.79 -25.55 0.19
N ALA A 36 2.59 -24.76 -0.54
CA ALA A 36 2.68 -23.31 -0.38
C ALA A 36 1.60 -22.56 -1.16
N GLN A 37 1.31 -21.33 -0.73
CA GLN A 37 0.40 -20.45 -1.46
C GLN A 37 1.08 -19.92 -2.73
N ILE A 38 0.41 -20.06 -3.88
CA ILE A 38 0.90 -19.52 -5.15
C ILE A 38 0.90 -17.98 -5.09
N PRO A 39 2.04 -17.31 -5.30
CA PRO A 39 2.20 -15.87 -5.10
C PRO A 39 1.71 -15.04 -6.31
N TRP A 40 0.41 -15.16 -6.63
CA TRP A 40 -0.20 -14.55 -7.82
C TRP A 40 0.03 -13.05 -7.98
N ARG A 41 0.11 -12.29 -6.88
CA ARG A 41 0.32 -10.84 -6.91
C ARG A 41 1.75 -10.50 -7.33
N ASN A 42 2.73 -11.16 -6.71
CA ASN A 42 4.15 -10.94 -6.98
C ASN A 42 4.52 -11.36 -8.41
N MET A 43 3.84 -12.37 -8.96
CA MET A 43 4.09 -12.82 -10.34
C MET A 43 3.73 -11.77 -11.38
N VAL A 44 2.70 -10.93 -11.15
CA VAL A 44 2.31 -9.85 -12.09
C VAL A 44 3.37 -8.74 -12.12
N GLU A 45 4.14 -8.60 -11.03
CA GLU A 45 5.24 -7.64 -10.91
C GLU A 45 6.54 -8.18 -11.53
N SER A 46 6.62 -9.48 -11.80
CA SER A 46 7.77 -10.11 -12.47
C SER A 46 7.83 -9.73 -13.95
N SER A 47 9.04 -9.50 -14.46
CA SER A 47 9.29 -9.17 -15.88
C SER A 47 8.68 -10.17 -16.87
N GLU A 48 8.44 -11.42 -16.45
CA GLU A 48 7.88 -12.47 -17.28
C GLU A 48 6.35 -12.37 -17.48
N PHE A 49 5.62 -11.82 -16.51
CA PHE A 49 4.16 -11.67 -16.58
C PHE A 49 3.69 -10.21 -16.54
N ALA A 50 4.60 -9.23 -16.59
CA ALA A 50 4.29 -7.80 -16.57
C ALA A 50 3.29 -7.34 -17.64
N ASN A 51 3.20 -8.06 -18.77
CA ASN A 51 2.25 -7.77 -19.86
C ASN A 51 0.84 -8.35 -19.63
N LEU A 52 0.58 -8.97 -18.48
CA LEU A 52 -0.67 -9.68 -18.20
C LEU A 52 -1.37 -9.07 -16.99
N THR A 53 -2.70 -9.00 -17.07
CA THR A 53 -3.50 -8.60 -15.91
C THR A 53 -3.56 -9.75 -14.89
N TYR A 54 -3.67 -9.38 -13.61
CA TYR A 54 -3.86 -10.33 -12.51
C TYR A 54 -5.03 -11.31 -12.75
N ALA A 55 -6.13 -10.84 -13.35
CA ALA A 55 -7.29 -11.66 -13.66
C ALA A 55 -6.97 -12.76 -14.69
N THR A 56 -6.21 -12.41 -15.75
CA THR A 56 -5.78 -13.36 -16.78
C THR A 56 -4.80 -14.39 -16.21
N LEU A 57 -3.78 -13.94 -15.47
CA LEU A 57 -2.79 -14.82 -14.84
C LEU A 57 -3.45 -15.82 -13.87
N ARG A 58 -4.40 -15.35 -13.06
CA ARG A 58 -5.13 -16.21 -12.13
C ARG A 58 -6.04 -17.22 -12.83
N ARG A 59 -6.64 -16.86 -13.96
CA ARG A 59 -7.48 -17.76 -14.75
C ARG A 59 -6.65 -18.88 -15.39
N GLU A 60 -5.56 -18.51 -16.05
CA GLU A 60 -4.64 -19.45 -16.71
C GLU A 60 -3.93 -20.34 -15.68
N GLY A 61 -3.51 -19.78 -14.54
CA GLY A 61 -2.91 -20.53 -13.45
C GLY A 61 -3.86 -21.55 -12.82
N LYS A 62 -5.16 -21.23 -12.71
CA LYS A 62 -6.19 -22.21 -12.32
C LYS A 62 -6.37 -23.32 -13.36
N ALA A 63 -6.24 -23.00 -14.64
CA ALA A 63 -6.30 -24.00 -15.71
C ALA A 63 -5.09 -24.95 -15.64
N VAL A 64 -3.89 -24.41 -15.42
CA VAL A 64 -2.66 -25.19 -15.18
C VAL A 64 -2.79 -26.08 -13.94
N LEU A 65 -3.31 -25.55 -12.82
CA LEU A 65 -3.55 -26.34 -11.61
C LEU A 65 -4.52 -27.51 -11.85
N ARG A 66 -5.57 -27.30 -12.66
CA ARG A 66 -6.50 -28.37 -13.05
C ARG A 66 -5.82 -29.41 -13.95
N GLN A 67 -4.97 -28.96 -14.90
CA GLN A 67 -4.20 -29.85 -15.77
C GLN A 67 -3.22 -30.70 -14.96
N LEU A 68 -2.47 -30.11 -14.02
CA LEU A 68 -1.52 -30.83 -13.17
C LEU A 68 -2.21 -31.84 -12.24
N ARG A 69 -3.40 -31.50 -11.72
CA ARG A 69 -4.23 -32.45 -10.95
C ARG A 69 -4.76 -33.60 -11.82
N GLN A 70 -5.08 -33.33 -13.08
CA GLN A 70 -5.51 -34.36 -14.05
C GLN A 70 -4.34 -35.24 -14.53
N GLN A 71 -3.11 -34.73 -14.53
CA GLN A 71 -1.89 -35.46 -14.89
C GLN A 71 -1.32 -36.34 -13.76
N GLY A 72 -2.03 -36.48 -12.63
CA GLY A 72 -1.75 -37.53 -11.65
C GLY A 72 -0.61 -37.27 -10.66
N LYS A 73 -0.25 -36.01 -10.38
CA LYS A 73 0.74 -35.67 -9.32
C LYS A 73 0.15 -35.43 -7.92
N VAL A 74 -1.13 -35.75 -7.67
CA VAL A 74 -1.73 -35.90 -6.32
C VAL A 74 -2.87 -36.94 -6.43
N PRO A 75 -3.07 -37.86 -5.46
CA PRO A 75 -4.13 -38.86 -5.51
C PRO A 75 -5.49 -38.19 -5.66
N ILE A 76 -6.21 -38.60 -6.70
CA ILE A 76 -7.62 -38.28 -6.92
C ILE A 76 -8.39 -38.92 -5.75
N GLN A 77 -8.88 -38.11 -4.81
CA GLN A 77 -10.01 -38.53 -3.99
C GLN A 77 -11.12 -38.94 -4.95
N ALA A 78 -11.48 -40.22 -4.86
CA ALA A 78 -12.32 -40.94 -5.79
C ALA A 78 -13.68 -40.27 -5.98
N GLN A 79 -13.91 -39.76 -7.18
CA GLN A 79 -15.24 -39.61 -7.75
C GLN A 79 -15.21 -40.13 -9.19
N SER A 80 -15.45 -41.44 -9.38
CA SER A 80 -16.50 -41.92 -10.29
C SER A 80 -16.61 -43.46 -10.34
N GLY A 81 -17.81 -43.95 -10.02
CA GLY A 81 -18.42 -45.20 -10.52
C GLY A 81 -18.45 -46.42 -9.56
N PRO A 82 -19.40 -47.36 -9.71
CA PRO A 82 -20.84 -47.23 -9.98
C PRO A 82 -21.69 -47.61 -8.75
N VAL A 83 -22.87 -47.01 -8.69
CA VAL A 83 -23.94 -47.23 -7.72
C VAL A 83 -24.46 -48.67 -7.82
N ASN A 84 -24.78 -49.24 -6.64
CA ASN A 84 -25.47 -50.52 -6.37
C ASN A 84 -24.56 -51.69 -5.96
N ARG A 85 -24.76 -52.17 -4.73
CA ARG A 85 -24.39 -53.50 -4.13
C ARG A 85 -23.46 -53.51 -2.91
N ARG A 86 -23.35 -52.45 -2.12
CA ARG A 86 -22.71 -52.51 -0.78
C ARG A 86 -23.42 -51.66 0.28
N ALA A 87 -24.75 -51.55 0.21
CA ALA A 87 -25.51 -50.87 1.26
C ALA A 87 -25.75 -51.78 2.48
N ASP A 88 -25.83 -53.10 2.28
CA ASP A 88 -26.39 -53.97 3.33
C ASP A 88 -25.34 -54.60 4.27
N GLU A 89 -24.04 -54.51 3.95
CA GLU A 89 -22.95 -54.98 4.84
C GLU A 89 -22.21 -53.84 5.56
N ALA A 90 -22.45 -52.58 5.20
CA ALA A 90 -21.83 -51.42 5.83
C ALA A 90 -22.58 -50.92 7.08
N GLU A 91 -23.87 -51.27 7.24
CA GLU A 91 -24.66 -50.81 8.38
C GLU A 91 -24.40 -51.59 9.68
N GLN A 92 -23.75 -52.76 9.62
CA GLN A 92 -23.46 -53.58 10.81
C GLN A 92 -22.04 -53.40 11.38
N ALA A 93 -21.19 -52.57 10.74
CA ALA A 93 -19.86 -52.19 11.24
C ALA A 93 -19.77 -50.71 11.69
N LEU A 94 -20.90 -49.98 11.69
CA LEU A 94 -21.00 -48.58 12.12
C LEU A 94 -21.49 -48.40 13.57
N THR A 95 -21.55 -49.47 14.35
CA THR A 95 -21.91 -49.43 15.78
C THR A 95 -20.69 -49.66 16.68
N GLU A 96 -19.63 -48.89 16.44
CA GLU A 96 -18.65 -48.56 17.48
C GLU A 96 -18.54 -47.03 17.59
N PRO A 97 -18.60 -46.44 18.79
CA PRO A 97 -18.84 -45.01 18.96
C PRO A 97 -17.58 -44.21 18.65
N LYS A 98 -17.43 -43.82 17.38
CA LYS A 98 -16.38 -42.88 16.93
C LYS A 98 -16.73 -41.40 17.21
N SER A 99 -17.72 -41.16 18.07
CA SER A 99 -18.26 -39.83 18.36
C SER A 99 -17.45 -39.01 19.37
N PHE A 100 -16.50 -39.63 20.07
CA PHE A 100 -15.71 -38.96 21.11
C PHE A 100 -14.49 -38.21 20.54
N GLU A 101 -13.73 -38.82 19.64
CA GLU A 101 -12.55 -38.18 19.01
C GLU A 101 -12.94 -36.99 18.12
N ASP A 102 -14.00 -37.11 17.33
CA ASP A 102 -14.48 -36.00 16.47
C ASP A 102 -14.98 -34.79 17.29
N ASN A 103 -15.60 -35.02 18.45
CA ASN A 103 -16.04 -33.94 19.34
C ASN A 103 -14.86 -33.25 20.04
N GLU A 104 -13.82 -33.99 20.43
CA GLU A 104 -12.62 -33.40 21.02
C GLU A 104 -11.86 -32.53 19.99
N HIS A 105 -11.74 -32.98 18.74
CA HIS A 105 -11.15 -32.20 17.67
C HIS A 105 -11.96 -30.94 17.32
N VAL A 106 -13.30 -31.03 17.34
CA VAL A 106 -14.17 -29.86 17.14
C VAL A 106 -14.00 -28.85 18.28
N ASN A 107 -13.97 -29.32 19.53
CA ASN A 107 -13.74 -28.45 20.69
C ASN A 107 -12.36 -27.76 20.65
N GLU A 108 -11.32 -28.46 20.23
CA GLU A 108 -9.97 -27.88 20.06
C GLU A 108 -9.95 -26.82 18.96
N LEU A 109 -10.62 -27.07 17.84
CA LEU A 109 -10.76 -26.10 16.76
C LEU A 109 -11.58 -24.87 17.19
N GLU A 110 -12.66 -25.05 17.94
CA GLU A 110 -13.44 -23.94 18.50
C GLU A 110 -12.60 -23.09 19.46
N ALA A 111 -11.79 -23.71 20.31
CA ALA A 111 -10.88 -23.00 21.20
C ALA A 111 -9.83 -22.19 20.42
N LEU A 112 -9.26 -22.75 19.34
CA LEU A 112 -8.33 -22.04 18.47
C LEU A 112 -8.99 -20.88 17.72
N VAL A 113 -10.25 -21.02 17.30
CA VAL A 113 -11.02 -19.93 16.68
C VAL A 113 -11.23 -18.80 17.66
N VAL A 114 -11.64 -19.09 18.90
CA VAL A 114 -11.82 -18.08 19.95
C VAL A 114 -10.51 -17.35 20.23
N GLN A 115 -9.40 -18.09 20.39
CA GLN A 115 -8.08 -17.48 20.61
C GLN A 115 -7.66 -16.57 19.46
N LYS A 116 -7.91 -16.99 18.21
CA LYS A 116 -7.63 -16.18 17.03
C LYS A 116 -8.50 -14.93 16.98
N ASP A 117 -9.79 -15.04 17.31
CA ASP A 117 -10.71 -13.90 17.33
C ASP A 117 -10.31 -12.89 18.40
N ASP A 118 -9.84 -13.35 19.57
CA ASP A 118 -9.29 -12.49 20.62
C ASP A 118 -8.03 -11.74 20.14
N ILE A 119 -7.11 -12.44 19.47
CA ILE A 119 -5.93 -11.81 18.87
C ILE A 119 -6.35 -10.77 17.82
N ILE A 120 -7.32 -11.09 16.96
CA ILE A 120 -7.84 -10.16 15.95
C ILE A 120 -8.47 -8.94 16.62
N ALA A 121 -9.26 -9.14 17.67
CA ALA A 121 -9.89 -8.07 18.43
C ALA A 121 -8.84 -7.14 19.05
N ASP A 122 -7.80 -7.70 19.67
CA ASP A 122 -6.71 -6.93 20.25
C ASP A 122 -5.92 -6.14 19.19
N ARG A 123 -5.55 -6.78 18.07
CA ARG A 123 -4.88 -6.09 16.96
C ARG A 123 -5.75 -5.00 16.35
N ASN A 124 -7.07 -5.20 16.26
CA ASN A 124 -7.99 -4.16 15.80
C ASN A 124 -8.06 -2.97 16.76
N ARG A 125 -7.96 -3.19 18.07
CA ARG A 125 -7.85 -2.11 19.06
C ARG A 125 -6.55 -1.33 18.89
N GLN A 126 -5.42 -2.04 18.76
CA GLN A 126 -4.11 -1.43 18.51
C GLN A 126 -4.11 -0.59 17.23
N ILE A 127 -4.66 -1.12 16.13
CA ILE A 127 -4.76 -0.40 14.85
C ILE A 127 -5.62 0.86 15.00
N LYS A 128 -6.73 0.80 15.76
CA LYS A 128 -7.56 1.98 16.02
C LYS A 128 -6.80 3.04 16.83
N ALA A 129 -6.07 2.64 17.86
CA ALA A 129 -5.26 3.54 18.67
C ALA A 129 -4.17 4.22 17.83
N LEU A 130 -3.41 3.44 17.05
CA LEU A 130 -2.37 3.96 16.16
C LEU A 130 -2.93 4.91 15.10
N LYS A 131 -4.13 4.63 14.56
CA LYS A 131 -4.80 5.55 13.63
C LYS A 131 -5.18 6.88 14.30
N GLN A 132 -5.63 6.85 15.54
CA GLN A 132 -5.95 8.07 16.28
C GLN A 132 -4.69 8.89 16.57
N GLU A 133 -3.61 8.22 16.99
CA GLU A 133 -2.32 8.86 17.22
C GLU A 133 -1.75 9.47 15.94
N LEU A 134 -1.78 8.72 14.82
CA LEU A 134 -1.34 9.23 13.53
C LEU A 134 -2.16 10.45 13.09
N ASN A 135 -3.48 10.42 13.26
CA ASN A 135 -4.33 11.57 12.92
C ASN A 135 -4.00 12.80 13.77
N ALA A 136 -3.70 12.61 15.06
CA ALA A 136 -3.28 13.70 15.94
C ALA A 136 -1.95 14.31 15.47
N VAL A 137 -0.96 13.47 15.19
CA VAL A 137 0.37 13.91 14.69
C VAL A 137 0.24 14.63 13.34
N VAL A 138 -0.60 14.13 12.42
CA VAL A 138 -0.84 14.80 11.13
C VAL A 138 -1.50 16.16 11.32
N SER A 139 -2.45 16.27 12.26
CA SER A 139 -3.10 17.55 12.57
C SER A 139 -2.09 18.55 13.15
N GLU A 140 -1.28 18.12 14.12
CA GLU A 140 -0.25 18.96 14.74
C GLU A 140 0.80 19.41 13.72
N ALA A 141 1.26 18.51 12.85
CA ALA A 141 2.18 18.85 11.77
C ALA A 141 1.57 19.87 10.79
N GLY A 142 0.27 19.76 10.52
CA GLY A 142 -0.47 20.74 9.71
C GLY A 142 -0.52 22.13 10.35
N GLU A 143 -0.77 22.20 11.65
CA GLU A 143 -0.77 23.47 12.41
C GLU A 143 0.62 24.11 12.44
N GLN A 144 1.65 23.33 12.72
CA GLN A 144 3.05 23.80 12.72
C GLN A 144 3.46 24.32 11.34
N PHE A 145 3.02 23.67 10.26
CA PHE A 145 3.30 24.13 8.89
C PHE A 145 2.66 25.50 8.61
N LEU A 146 1.38 25.68 9.00
CA LEU A 146 0.68 26.95 8.82
C LEU A 146 1.31 28.08 9.64
N GLU A 147 1.75 27.79 10.87
CA GLU A 147 2.45 28.75 11.71
C GLU A 147 3.82 29.13 11.11
N GLY A 148 4.56 28.16 10.57
CA GLY A 148 5.78 28.38 9.82
C GLY A 148 5.60 29.28 8.61
N GLU A 149 4.54 29.06 7.81
CA GLU A 149 4.25 29.90 6.64
C GLU A 149 3.90 31.35 7.04
N LYS A 150 3.17 31.53 8.13
CA LYS A 150 2.84 32.85 8.68
C LYS A 150 4.09 33.59 9.15
N LEU A 151 4.97 32.91 9.88
CA LEU A 151 6.24 33.48 10.34
C LEU A 151 7.14 33.87 9.16
N GLN A 152 7.21 33.02 8.14
CA GLN A 152 7.98 33.31 6.92
C GLN A 152 7.51 34.59 6.23
N LYS A 153 6.19 34.76 6.06
CA LYS A 153 5.60 35.99 5.49
C LYS A 153 5.91 37.24 6.33
N GLN A 154 5.91 37.11 7.66
CA GLN A 154 6.29 38.21 8.55
C GLN A 154 7.78 38.59 8.40
N VAL A 155 8.66 37.59 8.32
CA VAL A 155 10.10 37.82 8.09
C VAL A 155 10.34 38.52 6.76
N GLU A 156 9.66 38.10 5.70
CA GLU A 156 9.76 38.74 4.38
C GLU A 156 9.29 40.21 4.41
N SER A 157 8.17 40.48 5.07
CA SER A 157 7.67 41.84 5.24
C SER A 157 8.62 42.73 6.04
N LEU A 158 9.19 42.21 7.13
CA LEU A 158 10.19 42.92 7.93
C LEU A 158 11.48 43.16 7.14
N HIS A 159 11.95 42.18 6.37
CA HIS A 159 13.13 42.32 5.52
C HIS A 159 12.93 43.39 4.45
N HIS A 160 11.74 43.45 3.86
CA HIS A 160 11.39 44.52 2.92
C HIS A 160 11.42 45.90 3.60
N CYS A 161 10.81 46.04 4.77
CA CYS A 161 10.83 47.30 5.53
C CYS A 161 12.26 47.74 5.91
N ILE A 162 13.11 46.79 6.36
CA ILE A 162 14.51 47.08 6.67
C ILE A 162 15.26 47.58 5.42
N SER A 163 14.99 46.97 4.26
CA SER A 163 15.60 47.36 3.00
C SER A 163 15.20 48.78 2.59
N GLU A 164 13.91 49.12 2.72
CA GLU A 164 13.42 50.49 2.45
C GLU A 164 14.03 51.51 3.41
N LEU A 165 14.05 51.21 4.71
CA LEU A 165 14.66 52.09 5.72
C LEU A 165 16.15 52.31 5.44
N SER A 166 16.87 51.26 5.03
CA SER A 166 18.28 51.35 4.67
C SER A 166 18.51 52.25 3.46
N ALA A 167 17.64 52.16 2.44
CA ALA A 167 17.70 53.03 1.27
C ALA A 167 17.41 54.50 1.63
N ILE A 168 16.44 54.75 2.51
CA ILE A 168 16.14 56.09 3.02
C ILE A 168 17.32 56.67 3.79
N ILE A 169 17.95 55.89 4.66
CA ILE A 169 19.14 56.32 5.42
C ILE A 169 20.28 56.68 4.45
N ALA A 170 20.60 55.81 3.50
CA ALA A 170 21.63 56.10 2.50
C ALA A 170 21.34 57.38 1.71
N GLY A 171 20.09 57.61 1.31
CA GLY A 171 19.68 58.85 0.64
C GLY A 171 19.85 60.09 1.54
N LYS A 172 19.53 59.97 2.84
CA LYS A 172 19.73 61.05 3.80
C LYS A 172 21.20 61.36 4.05
N ASP A 173 22.06 60.35 4.09
CA ASP A 173 23.50 60.54 4.25
C ASP A 173 24.10 61.33 3.08
N VAL A 174 23.64 61.06 1.85
CA VAL A 174 24.04 61.86 0.67
C VAL A 174 23.61 63.31 0.81
N LEU A 175 22.34 63.56 1.14
CA LEU A 175 21.84 64.93 1.34
C LEU A 175 22.57 65.67 2.47
N LEU A 176 22.92 64.97 3.54
CA LEU A 176 23.70 65.53 4.65
C LEU A 176 25.12 65.91 4.20
N ALA A 177 25.77 65.07 3.41
CA ALA A 177 27.09 65.35 2.85
C ALA A 177 27.05 66.57 1.92
N GLU A 178 26.05 66.67 1.06
CA GLU A 178 25.84 67.83 0.17
C GLU A 178 25.62 69.12 0.98
N ALA A 179 24.71 69.09 1.95
CA ALA A 179 24.43 70.25 2.80
C ALA A 179 25.67 70.70 3.58
N SER A 180 26.46 69.74 4.08
CA SER A 180 27.73 70.02 4.76
C SER A 180 28.74 70.69 3.83
N ALA A 181 28.88 70.20 2.61
CA ALA A 181 29.75 70.81 1.60
C ALA A 181 29.31 72.23 1.21
N HIS A 182 27.99 72.47 1.10
CA HIS A 182 27.45 73.82 0.87
C HIS A 182 27.74 74.76 2.04
N TYR A 183 27.60 74.28 3.26
CA TYR A 183 27.91 75.04 4.47
C TYR A 183 29.39 75.42 4.54
N ASP A 184 30.29 74.47 4.29
CA ASP A 184 31.74 74.71 4.28
C ASP A 184 32.14 75.74 3.22
N LYS A 185 31.53 75.66 2.03
CA LYS A 185 31.73 76.64 0.95
C LYS A 185 31.25 78.03 1.34
N LEU A 186 30.09 78.13 2.00
CA LEU A 186 29.57 79.40 2.50
C LEU A 186 30.49 79.99 3.58
N LYS A 187 30.94 79.16 4.51
CA LYS A 187 31.86 79.54 5.58
C LYS A 187 33.17 80.09 5.01
N GLU A 188 33.71 79.47 3.98
CA GLU A 188 34.91 79.96 3.29
C GLU A 188 34.69 81.31 2.61
N ARG A 189 33.56 81.49 1.92
CA ARG A 189 33.22 82.78 1.30
C ARG A 189 33.07 83.91 2.31
N ILE A 190 32.51 83.62 3.49
CA ILE A 190 32.41 84.61 4.58
C ILE A 190 33.81 85.00 5.07
N ARG A 191 34.73 84.04 5.25
CA ARG A 191 36.11 84.36 5.64
C ARG A 191 36.81 85.26 4.63
N GLN A 192 36.62 84.99 3.35
CA GLN A 192 37.17 85.82 2.26
C GLN A 192 36.65 87.26 2.36
N LEU A 193 35.34 87.44 2.52
CA LEU A 193 34.72 88.77 2.67
C LEU A 193 35.14 89.54 3.92
N VAL A 194 35.46 88.85 5.02
CA VAL A 194 35.93 89.50 6.26
C VAL A 194 37.42 89.87 6.17
N SER A 195 38.17 89.24 5.27
CA SER A 195 39.61 89.47 5.09
C SER A 195 39.93 90.49 3.99
N GLU A 196 38.93 90.85 3.16
CA GLU A 196 38.96 91.98 2.21
C GLU A 196 38.68 93.32 2.91
#